data_AF-A0AB74BQC9-F1
#
_entry.id   AF-A0AB74BQC9-F1
#
_cell.length_a   1.000
_cell.length_b   1.000
_cell.length_c   1.000
_cell.angle_alpha   90.00
_cell.angle_beta   90.00
_cell.angle_gamma   90.00
#
_symmetry.space_group_name_H-M   'P 1'
#
loop_
_entity.id
_entity.type
_entity.pdbx_description
1 polymer ?
#
loop_
_entity_poly.entity_id
_entity_poly.type
_entity_poly.pdbx_seq_one_letter_code
_entity_poly.pdbx_strand_id
1 'polypeptide(L)' 'MKLSIAQFFAVLASIVLGEAGQRTGDLAYIYAGILALVLWFVLMLATFGIELVELLRERSLSQGRLDTPAA' A
#
# COMPACT_ATOMS: atom_id res chain seq x y z
N MET A 1 -7.12 5.05 5.32
CA MET A 1 -6.48 5.46 6.59
C MET A 1 -6.05 4.33 7.56
N LYS A 2 -6.29 3.03 7.28
CA LYS A 2 -5.68 1.92 8.08
C LYS A 2 -4.39 1.38 7.46
N LEU A 3 -4.27 1.38 6.13
CA LEU A 3 -3.10 0.90 5.41
C LEU A 3 -1.90 1.84 5.51
N SER A 4 -2.12 3.15 5.66
CA SER A 4 -1.04 4.15 5.75
C SER A 4 -0.15 3.95 6.98
N ILE A 5 -0.73 3.55 8.12
CA ILE A 5 0.03 3.23 9.33
C ILE A 5 0.86 1.97 9.11
N ALA A 6 0.27 0.93 8.51
CA ALA A 6 0.98 -0.31 8.19
C ALA A 6 2.13 -0.06 7.18
N GLN A 7 1.92 0.79 6.18
CA GLN A 7 2.96 1.21 5.24
C GLN A 7 4.11 1.92 5.96
N PHE A 8 3.81 2.84 6.87
CA PHE A 8 4.82 3.55 7.65
C PHE A 8 5.69 2.57 8.45
N PHE A 9 5.06 1.63 9.18
CA PHE A 9 5.80 0.60 9.92
C PHE A 9 6.58 -0.35 9.01
N ALA A 10 6.06 -0.71 7.83
CA ALA A 10 6.76 -1.57 6.89
C ALA A 10 8.06 -0.91 6.36
N VAL A 11 8.03 0.40 6.07
CA VAL A 11 9.23 1.16 5.69
C VAL A 11 10.22 1.24 6.83
N LEU A 12 9.77 1.59 8.04
CA LEU A 12 10.64 1.65 9.21
C LEU A 12 11.31 0.30 9.50
N ALA A 13 10.53 -0.79 9.45
CA ALA A 13 11.05 -2.14 9.61
C ALA A 13 12.08 -2.46 8.53
N SER A 14 11.81 -2.14 7.27
CA SER A 14 12.75 -2.37 6.16
C SER A 14 14.10 -1.68 6.39
N ILE A 15 14.08 -0.42 6.82
CA ILE A 15 15.29 0.36 7.10
C ILE A 15 16.04 -0.25 8.29
N VAL A 16 15.38 -0.46 9.42
CA VAL A 16 16.04 -0.95 10.65
C VAL A 16 16.61 -2.36 10.46
N LEU A 17 15.86 -3.27 9.85
CA LEU A 17 16.31 -4.65 9.59
C LEU A 17 17.40 -4.69 8.52
N GLY A 18 17.26 -3.91 7.45
CA GLY A 18 18.27 -3.79 6.40
C GLY A 18 19.59 -3.24 6.93
N GLU A 19 19.54 -2.14 7.70
CA GLU A 19 20.72 -1.54 8.34
C GLU A 19 21.38 -2.52 9.33
N ALA A 20 20.58 -3.16 10.19
CA ALA A 20 21.08 -4.14 11.14
C ALA A 20 21.80 -5.28 10.42
N GLY A 21 21.23 -5.82 9.34
CA GLY A 21 21.83 -6.90 8.57
C GLY A 21 23.11 -6.49 7.83
N GLN A 22 23.16 -5.27 7.28
CA GLN A 22 24.40 -4.73 6.69
C GLN A 22 25.50 -4.55 7.73
N ARG A 23 25.13 -4.09 8.94
CA ARG A 23 26.08 -3.87 10.04
C ARG A 23 26.63 -5.16 10.63
N THR A 24 25.81 -6.21 10.72
CA THR A 24 26.20 -7.51 11.32
C THR A 24 26.73 -8.50 10.29
N GLY A 25 26.48 -8.28 9.00
CA GLY A 25 26.71 -9.26 7.95
C GLY A 25 25.69 -10.42 7.98
N ASP A 26 24.61 -10.29 8.76
CA ASP A 26 23.60 -11.32 8.90
C ASP A 26 22.56 -11.24 7.76
N LEU A 27 22.61 -12.25 6.90
CA LEU A 27 21.71 -12.42 5.76
C LEU A 27 20.23 -12.47 6.20
N ALA A 28 19.90 -13.01 7.37
CA ALA A 28 18.52 -13.10 7.82
C ALA A 28 17.91 -11.70 8.03
N TYR A 29 18.67 -10.79 8.64
CA TYR A 29 18.25 -9.40 8.82
C TYR A 29 18.14 -8.65 7.47
N ILE A 30 19.08 -8.89 6.55
CA ILE A 30 19.01 -8.32 5.19
C ILE A 30 17.73 -8.78 4.48
N TYR A 31 17.45 -10.09 4.48
CA TYR A 31 16.25 -10.63 3.84
C TYR A 31 14.98 -10.13 4.51
N ALA A 32 14.96 -10.01 5.84
CA ALA A 32 13.82 -9.45 6.56
C ALA A 32 13.59 -7.97 6.18
N GLY A 33 14.65 -7.19 5.98
CA GLY A 33 14.56 -5.82 5.48
C GLY A 33 13.99 -5.74 4.06
N ILE A 34 14.39 -6.65 3.18
CA ILE A 34 13.86 -6.76 1.81
C ILE A 34 12.37 -7.18 1.84
N LEU A 35 12.01 -8.18 2.65
CA LEU A 35 10.63 -8.63 2.79
C LEU A 35 9.71 -7.52 3.33
N ALA A 36 10.18 -6.73 4.29
CA ALA A 36 9.46 -5.56 4.79
C ALA A 36 9.24 -4.50 3.69
N LEU A 37 10.24 -4.30 2.80
CA LEU A 37 10.10 -3.40 1.65
C LEU A 37 9.09 -3.91 0.63
N VAL A 38 9.11 -5.21 0.34
CA VAL A 38 8.13 -5.86 -0.55
C VAL A 38 6.73 -5.72 0.04
N LEU A 39 6.57 -5.96 1.34
CA LEU A 39 5.28 -5.78 2.02
C LEU A 39 4.79 -4.33 1.92
N TRP A 40 5.67 -3.33 2.12
CA TRP A 40 5.31 -1.93 1.92
C TRP A 40 4.77 -1.67 0.51
N PHE A 41 5.44 -2.19 -0.52
CA PHE A 41 5.02 -2.03 -1.91
C PHE A 41 3.65 -2.68 -2.17
N VAL A 42 3.42 -3.89 -1.64
CA VAL A 42 2.11 -4.56 -1.75
C VAL A 42 1.00 -3.75 -1.08
N LEU A 43 1.26 -3.17 0.09
CA LEU A 43 0.30 -2.30 0.78
C LEU A 43 0.03 -1.01 -0.01
N MET A 44 1.04 -0.46 -0.71
CA MET A 44 0.87 0.67 -1.63
C MET A 44 -0.07 0.32 -2.77
N LEU A 45 0.15 -0.82 -3.45
CA LEU A 45 -0.72 -1.30 -4.52
C LEU A 45 -2.15 -1.56 -4.03
N ALA A 46 -2.31 -2.14 -2.84
CA ALA A 46 -3.63 -2.36 -2.25
C ALA A 46 -4.38 -1.05 -2.00
N THR A 47 -3.67 -0.02 -1.52
CA THR A 47 -4.26 1.32 -1.30
C THR A 47 -4.69 1.95 -2.63
N PHE A 48 -3.81 1.91 -3.63
CA PHE A 48 -4.11 2.40 -4.97
C PHE A 48 -5.28 1.66 -5.62
N GLY A 49 -5.36 0.34 -5.45
CA GLY A 49 -6.47 -0.47 -5.97
C GLY A 49 -7.82 -0.09 -5.35
N ILE A 50 -7.85 0.19 -4.04
CA ILE A 50 -9.07 0.66 -3.36
C ILE A 50 -9.50 2.02 -3.93
N GLU A 51 -8.58 2.98 -4.01
CA GLU A 51 -8.84 4.31 -4.58
C GLU A 51 -9.34 4.23 -6.03
N LEU A 52 -8.76 3.33 -6.84
CA LEU A 52 -9.18 3.12 -8.23
C LEU A 52 -10.60 2.56 -8.32
N VAL A 53 -10.95 1.58 -7.46
CA VAL A 53 -12.30 1.01 -7.40
C VAL A 53 -13.31 2.05 -6.94
N GLU A 54 -12.97 2.87 -5.95
CA GLU A 54 -13.81 3.98 -5.48
C GLU A 54 -14.04 4.99 -6.61
N LEU A 55 -12.99 5.38 -7.35
CA LEU A 55 -13.09 6.27 -8.49
C LEU A 55 -14.01 5.70 -9.59
N LEU A 56 -13.86 4.43 -9.94
CA LEU A 56 -14.72 3.76 -10.92
C LEU A 56 -16.18 3.71 -10.46
N ARG A 57 -16.41 3.45 -9.16
CA ARG A 57 -17.74 3.44 -8.56
C ARG A 57 -18.39 4.82 -8.61
N GLU A 58 -17.65 5.88 -8.26
CA GLU A 58 -18.13 7.27 -8.35
C GLU A 58 -18.50 7.67 -9.77
N ARG A 59 -17.66 7.28 -10.76
CA ARG A 59 -17.94 7.51 -12.18
C ARG A 59 -19.20 6.77 -12.64
N SER A 60 -19.35 5.50 -12.29
CA SER A 60 -20.54 4.70 -12.62
C SER A 60 -21.82 5.30 -12.04
N LEU A 61 -21.80 5.71 -10.76
CA LEU A 61 -22.96 6.34 -10.11
C LEU A 61 -23.30 7.71 -10.70
N SER A 62 -22.29 8.50 -11.07
CA SER A 62 -22.49 9.80 -11.70
C SER A 62 -23.09 9.68 -13.10
N GLN A 63 -22.68 8.65 -13.86
CA GLN A 63 -23.22 8.37 -15.18
C GLN A 63 -24.68 7.90 -15.10
N GLY A 64 -25.02 6.97 -14.20
CA GLY A 64 -26.40 6.52 -14.00
C GLY A 64 -27.37 7.61 -13.50
N ARG A 65 -26.88 8.68 -12.84
CA ARG A 65 -27.70 9.82 -12.42
C ARG A 65 -28.10 10.73 -13.58
N LEU A 66 -27.28 10.84 -14.63
CA LEU A 66 -27.58 11.64 -15.82
C LEU A 66 -28.60 10.95 -16.75
N ASP A 67 -28.78 9.63 -16.61
CA ASP A 67 -29.71 8.83 -17.40
C ASP A 67 -31.13 8.76 -16.80
N THR A 68 -31.33 9.24 -15.56
CA THR A 68 -32.67 9.41 -14.96
C THR A 68 -33.21 10.82 -15.24
N PRO A 69 -34.18 11.00 -16.15
CA PRO A 69 -34.86 12.28 -16.28
C PRO A 69 -35.62 12.57 -14.99
N ALA A 70 -35.49 13.80 -14.47
CA ALA A 70 -36.32 14.29 -13.39
C ALA A 70 -37.79 14.20 -13.82
N ALA A 71 -38.53 13.31 -13.18
CA ALA A 71 -39.97 13.18 -13.33
C ALA A 71 -40.69 14.36 -12.66
#